data_AF-A0A956LG80-F1
#
_entry.id   AF-A0A956LG80-F1
#
_cell.length_a   1.000
_cell.length_b   1.000
_cell.length_c   1.000
_cell.angle_alpha   90.00
_cell.angle_beta   90.00
_cell.angle_gamma   90.00
#
_symmetry.space_group_name_H-M   'P 1'
#
loop_
_entity.id
_entity.type
_entity.pdbx_description
1 polymer ?
#
loop_
_entity_poly.entity_id
_entity_poly.type
_entity_poly.pdbx_seq_one_letter_code
_entity_poly.pdbx_strand_id
1 'polypeptide(L)'
;MAVQIRKRKFPSGVMHWQADIRVRLPDGRYHRERCKAPGNSRSQALKWAREREAHLLRYGRQGEDGATRGQDVPTLAEFVPRFLVEHVEANRLAPTTRRHYDVVLRT
;
A
#
# COMPACT_ATOMS: atom_id res chain seq x y z
N MET A 1 -21.70 11.93 -6.77
CA MET A 1 -20.23 11.80 -6.66
C MET A 1 -19.72 13.01 -5.89
N ALA A 2 -18.72 12.84 -5.02
CA ALA A 2 -18.29 13.94 -4.15
C ALA A 2 -16.77 13.92 -3.92
N VAL A 3 -16.08 14.94 -4.44
CA VAL A 3 -14.66 15.22 -4.20
C VAL A 3 -14.55 16.41 -3.25
N GLN A 4 -13.90 16.22 -2.10
CA GLN A 4 -13.61 17.28 -1.15
C GLN A 4 -12.10 17.43 -0.95
N ILE A 5 -11.63 18.67 -0.94
CA ILE A 5 -10.23 19.00 -0.62
C ILE A 5 -10.18 19.75 0.71
N ARG A 6 -9.30 19.30 1.62
CA ARG A 6 -9.09 19.92 2.92
C ARG A 6 -7.60 20.18 3.13
N LYS A 7 -7.25 21.34 3.71
CA LYS A 7 -5.89 21.61 4.17
C LYS A 7 -5.72 20.98 5.56
N ARG A 8 -4.67 20.21 5.77
CA ARG A 8 -4.35 19.57 7.05
C ARG A 8 -2.90 19.82 7.40
N LYS A 9 -2.62 19.88 8.71
CA LYS A 9 -1.27 20.02 9.26
C LYS A 9 -0.79 18.63 9.67
N PHE A 10 0.38 18.22 9.20
CA PHE A 10 1.05 17.03 9.72
C PHE A 10 1.65 17.31 11.11
N PRO A 11 1.94 16.27 11.92
CA PRO A 11 2.68 16.42 13.17
C PRO A 11 4.02 17.17 13.01
N SER A 12 4.67 17.03 11.84
CA SER A 12 5.89 17.75 11.47
C SER A 12 5.71 19.26 11.22
N GLY A 13 4.49 19.79 11.29
CA GLY A 13 4.19 21.20 11.05
C GLY A 13 3.92 21.55 9.58
N VAL A 14 4.26 20.68 8.64
CA VAL A 14 4.05 20.90 7.20
C VAL A 14 2.57 20.82 6.85
N MET A 15 2.09 21.80 6.09
CA MET A 15 0.73 21.83 5.57
C MET A 15 0.63 20.98 4.30
N HIS A 16 -0.42 20.18 4.19
CA HIS A 16 -0.69 19.39 3.00
C HIS A 16 -2.17 19.46 2.62
N TRP A 17 -2.45 19.16 1.35
CA TRP A 17 -3.80 18.98 0.86
C TRP A 17 -4.19 17.51 1.00
N GLN A 18 -5.37 17.27 1.55
CA GLN A 18 -5.99 15.96 1.65
C GLN A 18 -7.21 15.94 0.75
N ALA A 19 -7.27 14.94 -0.14
CA ALA A 19 -8.44 14.67 -0.95
C ALA A 19 -9.30 13.59 -0.28
N ASP A 20 -10.62 13.78 -0.30
CA ASP A 20 -11.64 12.82 0.12
C ASP A 20 -12.52 12.58 -1.11
N ILE A 21 -12.36 11.43 -1.75
CA ILE A 21 -12.99 11.07 -3.02
C ILE A 21 -14.03 9.99 -2.71
N ARG A 22 -15.31 10.27 -2.98
CA ARG A 22 -16.41 9.32 -2.78
C ARG A 22 -17.06 9.00 -4.12
N VAL A 23 -16.89 7.75 -4.54
CA VAL A 23 -17.29 7.27 -5.87
C VAL A 23 -18.03 5.95 -5.73
N ARG A 24 -19.04 5.76 -6.57
CA ARG A 24 -19.67 4.45 -6.77
C ARG A 24 -18.91 3.78 -7.92
N LEU A 25 -18.24 2.67 -7.63
CA LEU A 25 -17.46 1.93 -8.62
C LEU A 25 -18.39 1.26 -9.66
N PRO A 26 -17.87 0.89 -10.84
CA PRO A 26 -18.61 0.11 -11.84
C PRO A 26 -19.22 -1.18 -11.26
N ASP A 27 -18.54 -1.80 -10.30
CA ASP A 27 -18.99 -3.01 -9.59
C ASP A 27 -20.17 -2.74 -8.62
N GLY A 28 -20.72 -1.53 -8.61
CA GLY A 28 -21.85 -1.11 -7.77
C GLY A 28 -21.49 -0.78 -6.32
N ARG A 29 -20.27 -1.09 -5.88
CA ARG A 29 -19.78 -0.81 -4.51
C ARG A 29 -19.50 0.68 -4.30
N TYR A 30 -19.76 1.17 -3.09
CA TYR A 30 -19.31 2.51 -2.67
C TYR A 30 -17.85 2.46 -2.23
N HIS A 31 -17.03 3.33 -2.81
CA HIS A 31 -15.63 3.48 -2.47
C HIS A 31 -15.35 4.89 -1.97
N ARG A 32 -14.51 4.97 -0.93
CA ARG A 32 -14.02 6.23 -0.37
C ARG A 32 -12.51 6.19 -0.25
N GLU A 33 -11.83 7.03 -1.02
CA GLU A 33 -10.39 7.20 -0.97
C GLU A 33 -10.07 8.50 -0.22
N ARG A 34 -9.32 8.41 0.90
CA ARG A 34 -8.81 9.60 1.61
C ARG A 34 -7.28 9.57 1.61
N CYS A 35 -6.70 10.39 0.75
CA CYS A 35 -5.27 10.37 0.46
C CYS A 35 -4.67 11.79 0.43
N LYS A 36 -3.35 11.87 0.53
CA LYS A 36 -2.62 13.14 0.35
C LYS A 36 -2.65 13.48 -1.13
N ALA A 37 -3.21 14.64 -1.47
CA ALA A 37 -3.20 15.11 -2.84
C ALA A 37 -1.79 15.60 -3.20
N PRO A 38 -1.20 15.16 -4.33
CA PRO A 38 0.01 15.74 -4.87
C PRO A 38 -0.32 17.14 -5.41
N GLY A 39 0.44 18.14 -4.97
CA GLY A 39 0.26 19.53 -5.36
C GLY A 39 0.44 20.49 -4.19
N ASN A 40 0.91 21.70 -4.52
CA ASN A 40 1.19 22.73 -3.53
C ASN A 40 0.00 23.70 -3.34
N SER A 41 -0.94 23.72 -4.29
CA SER A 41 -2.12 24.58 -4.26
C SER A 41 -3.43 23.79 -4.20
N ARG A 42 -4.50 24.45 -3.72
CA ARG A 42 -5.84 23.86 -3.65
C ARG A 42 -6.38 23.46 -5.02
N SER A 43 -6.10 24.26 -6.05
CA SER A 43 -6.55 24.02 -7.43
C SER A 43 -5.87 22.81 -8.05
N GLN A 44 -4.56 22.65 -7.84
CA GLN A 44 -3.82 21.46 -8.26
C GLN A 44 -4.36 20.19 -7.58
N ALA A 45 -4.55 20.25 -6.26
CA ALA A 45 -5.13 19.15 -5.50
C ALA A 45 -6.53 18.77 -5.99
N LEU A 46 -7.36 19.76 -6.33
CA LEU A 46 -8.71 19.54 -6.88
C LEU A 46 -8.66 18.91 -8.28
N LYS A 47 -7.80 19.41 -9.16
CA LYS A 47 -7.61 18.86 -10.51
C LYS A 47 -7.20 17.39 -10.43
N TRP A 48 -6.19 17.09 -9.62
CA TRP A 48 -5.74 15.73 -9.40
C TRP A 48 -6.84 14.83 -8.83
N ALA A 49 -7.62 15.31 -7.85
CA ALA A 49 -8.68 14.50 -7.26
C ALA A 49 -9.82 14.20 -8.25
N ARG A 50 -10.13 15.12 -9.18
CA ARG A 50 -11.08 14.89 -10.28
C ARG A 50 -10.55 13.87 -11.30
N GLU A 51 -9.27 13.98 -11.67
CA GLU A 51 -8.62 13.00 -12.54
C GLU A 51 -8.60 11.61 -11.90
N ARG A 52 -8.34 11.54 -10.60
CA ARG A 52 -8.38 10.29 -9.83
C ARG A 52 -9.78 9.71 -9.75
N GLU A 53 -10.81 10.53 -9.54
CA GLU A 53 -12.21 10.10 -9.61
C GLU A 53 -12.56 9.52 -10.98
N ALA A 54 -12.19 10.21 -12.07
CA ALA A 54 -12.41 9.71 -13.43
C ALA A 54 -11.68 8.37 -13.68
N HIS A 55 -10.46 8.24 -13.16
CA HIS A 55 -9.71 7.00 -13.22
C HIS A 55 -10.41 5.86 -12.46
N LEU A 56 -10.91 6.11 -11.25
CA LEU A 56 -11.65 5.11 -10.45
C LEU A 56 -12.96 4.69 -11.10
N LEU A 57 -13.64 5.60 -11.80
CA LEU A 57 -14.84 5.27 -12.57
C LEU A 57 -14.53 4.42 -13.80
N ARG A 58 -13.42 4.68 -14.49
CA ARG A 58 -13.06 3.99 -15.74
C ARG A 58 -12.44 2.62 -15.50
N TYR A 59 -11.53 2.51 -14.53
CA TYR A 59 -10.72 1.31 -14.31
C TYR A 59 -11.07 0.57 -13.02
N GLY A 60 -12.00 1.10 -12.24
CA GLY A 60 -12.25 0.59 -10.89
C GLY A 60 -11.05 0.83 -9.98
N ARG A 61 -10.97 0.02 -8.92
CA ARG A 61 -9.87 0.07 -7.96
C ARG A 61 -8.71 -0.79 -8.47
N GLN A 62 -7.84 -0.20 -9.29
CA GLN A 62 -6.56 -0.84 -9.58
C GLN A 62 -5.64 -0.73 -8.36
N GLY A 63 -5.48 -1.84 -7.62
CA GLY A 63 -4.52 -1.90 -6.52
C GLY A 63 -4.79 -2.93 -5.41
N GLU A 64 -6.02 -3.42 -5.24
CA GLU A 64 -6.29 -4.47 -4.22
C GLU A 64 -6.84 -5.76 -4.81
N ASP A 65 -7.63 -5.70 -5.88
CA ASP A 65 -8.10 -6.93 -6.54
C ASP A 65 -7.08 -7.48 -7.56
N GLY A 66 -5.98 -6.75 -7.83
CA GLY A 66 -4.98 -7.11 -8.85
C GLY A 66 -3.56 -7.36 -8.34
N ALA A 67 -3.18 -6.82 -7.17
CA ALA A 67 -1.84 -7.05 -6.61
C ALA A 67 -1.67 -8.47 -6.01
N THR A 68 -2.79 -9.16 -5.74
CA THR A 68 -2.80 -10.53 -5.19
C THR A 68 -3.36 -11.55 -6.19
N ARG A 69 -3.57 -11.17 -7.46
CA ARG A 69 -3.92 -12.15 -8.50
C ARG A 69 -2.64 -12.79 -9.03
N GLY A 70 -2.15 -13.77 -8.27
CA GLY A 70 -1.25 -14.81 -8.79
C GLY A 70 0.24 -14.58 -8.61
N GLN A 71 0.69 -13.70 -7.72
CA GLN A 71 2.05 -13.88 -7.20
C GLN A 71 2.00 -15.08 -6.28
N ASP A 72 2.68 -16.16 -6.68
CA ASP A 72 2.95 -17.33 -5.86
C ASP A 72 3.92 -16.91 -4.75
N VAL A 73 3.37 -16.20 -3.76
CA VAL A 73 4.11 -15.74 -2.59
C VAL A 73 4.18 -16.95 -1.66
N PRO A 74 5.38 -17.50 -1.40
CA PRO A 74 5.51 -18.67 -0.55
C PRO A 74 4.96 -18.34 0.82
N THR A 75 4.28 -19.33 1.39
CA THR A 75 3.85 -19.25 2.79
C THR A 75 5.08 -19.17 3.70
N LEU A 76 4.90 -18.68 4.93
CA LEU A 76 6.00 -18.62 5.89
C LEU A 76 6.66 -20.01 6.07
N ALA A 77 5.85 -21.08 6.09
CA ALA A 77 6.32 -22.45 6.20
C ALA A 77 7.23 -22.89 5.02
N GLU A 78 6.95 -22.41 3.80
CA GLU A 78 7.76 -22.71 2.62
C GLU A 78 8.99 -21.79 2.49
N PHE A 79 8.86 -20.56 2.98
CA PHE A 79 9.91 -19.55 2.92
C PHE A 79 11.04 -19.83 3.93
N VAL A 80 10.70 -20.19 5.17
CA VAL A 80 11.66 -20.40 6.26
C VAL A 80 12.76 -21.42 5.94
N PRO A 81 12.48 -22.64 5.43
CA PRO A 81 13.54 -23.59 5.11
C PRO A 81 14.47 -23.06 4.01
N ARG A 82 13.92 -22.37 3.00
CA ARG A 82 14.71 -21.75 1.93
C ARG A 82 15.60 -20.64 2.46
N PHE A 83 15.09 -19.77 3.32
CA PHE A 83 15.86 -18.69 3.94
C PHE A 83 17.03 -19.21 4.77
N LEU A 84 16.83 -20.26 5.58
CA LEU A 84 17.91 -20.82 6.40
C LEU A 84 19.05 -21.38 5.54
N VAL A 85 18.75 -22.01 4.40
CA VAL A 85 19.77 -22.57 3.49
C VAL A 85 20.39 -21.47 2.62
N GLU A 86 19.57 -20.76 1.85
CA GLU A 86 20.01 -19.82 0.82
C GLU A 86 20.64 -18.54 1.41
N HIS A 87 20.32 -18.19 2.66
CA HIS A 87 20.84 -16.99 3.30
C HIS A 87 21.72 -17.29 4.51
N VAL A 88 21.23 -18.04 5.50
CA VAL A 88 21.95 -18.21 6.77
C VAL A 88 23.17 -19.11 6.61
N GLU A 89 23.01 -20.24 5.92
CA GLU A 89 24.11 -21.17 5.63
C GLU A 89 25.04 -20.64 4.54
N ALA A 90 24.49 -20.14 3.43
CA ALA A 90 25.27 -19.61 2.32
C ALA A 90 26.21 -18.46 2.75
N ASN A 91 25.72 -17.55 3.60
CA ASN A 91 26.53 -16.44 4.13
C ASN A 91 27.35 -16.81 5.38
N ARG A 92 27.32 -18.08 5.81
CA ARG A 92 28.06 -18.59 6.98
C ARG A 92 27.88 -17.71 8.23
N LEU A 93 26.64 -17.32 8.49
CA LEU A 93 26.34 -16.48 9.65
C LEU A 93 26.75 -17.19 10.95
N ALA A 94 27.05 -16.40 11.97
CA ALA A 94 27.49 -16.92 13.26
C ALA A 94 26.47 -17.93 13.83
N PRO A 95 26.92 -19.00 14.52
CA PRO A 95 26.03 -20.05 15.06
C PRO A 95 24.94 -19.51 15.99
N THR A 96 25.23 -18.46 16.75
CA THR A 96 24.27 -17.78 17.62
C THR A 96 23.15 -17.10 16.82
N THR A 97 23.51 -16.43 15.73
CA THR A 97 22.58 -15.79 14.81
C THR A 97 21.71 -16.81 14.09
N ARG A 98 22.30 -17.93 13.64
CA ARG A 98 21.55 -19.05 13.06
C ARG A 98 20.52 -19.62 14.03
N ARG A 99 20.94 -19.88 15.28
CA ARG A 99 20.05 -20.40 16.33
C ARG A 99 18.92 -19.42 16.66
N HIS A 100 19.21 -18.12 16.67
CA HIS A 100 18.19 -17.11 16.90
C HIS A 100 17.10 -17.14 15.81
N TYR A 101 17.50 -17.18 14.53
CA TYR A 101 16.54 -17.29 13.43
C TYR A 101 15.72 -18.59 13.48
N ASP A 102 16.34 -19.73 13.80
CA ASP A 102 15.63 -21.00 13.93
C ASP A 102 14.57 -20.99 15.05
N VAL A 103 14.85 -20.33 16.18
CA VAL A 103 13.88 -20.20 17.28
C VAL A 103 12.74 -19.24 16.94
N VAL A 104 13.04 -18.09 16.32
CA VAL A 104 12.01 -17.08 16.01
C VAL A 104 11.09 -17.51 14.87
N LEU A 105 11.62 -18.27 13.91
CA LEU A 105 10.87 -18.67 12.70
C LEU A 105 10.16 -20.04 12.82
N ARG A 106 10.36 -20.77 13.93
CA ARG A 106 9.57 -21.97 14.30
C ARG A 106 8.36 -21.56 15.16
N THR A 107 7.36 -20.96 14.52
CA THR A 107 6.01 -20.75 15.09
C THR A 107 5.00 -21.51 14.26
#